data_AF-A0A7K9C6Y5-F1
#
_entry.id   AF-A0A7K9C6Y5-F1
#
_cell.length_a   1.000
_cell.length_b   1.000
_cell.length_c   1.000
_cell.angle_alpha   90.00
_cell.angle_beta   90.00
_cell.angle_gamma   90.00
#
_symmetry.space_group_name_H-M   'P 1'
#
loop_
_entity.id
_entity.type
_entity.pdbx_description
1 polymer ?
#
loop_
_entity_poly.entity_id
_entity_poly.type
_entity_poly.pdbx_seq_one_letter_code
_entity_poly.pdbx_strand_id
1 'polypeptide(L)'
;LRTGWAWGPSLSSHPGSLCVSPPKTACTGTDMKLLQPSSPESHYETLRHLYQGCQVVQGNLELTYLPPDADTTFLKDIKEVQGYVLIAENQVRHLE
;
A
#
# COMPACT_ATOMS: atom_id res chain seq x y z
N LEU A 1 -7.41 -3.54 32.18
CA LEU A 1 -7.24 -2.75 30.94
C LEU A 1 -6.39 -3.58 29.97
N ARG A 2 -7.00 -4.56 29.30
CA ARG A 2 -6.35 -5.33 28.23
C ARG A 2 -6.81 -4.73 26.91
N THR A 3 -5.87 -4.20 26.14
CA THR A 3 -6.03 -3.72 24.77
C THR A 3 -6.42 -4.90 23.89
N GLY A 4 -7.62 -4.85 23.30
CA GLY A 4 -8.12 -5.86 22.37
C GLY A 4 -8.52 -5.17 21.08
N TRP A 5 -7.57 -5.03 20.16
CA TRP A 5 -7.91 -4.77 18.76
C TRP A 5 -8.34 -6.11 18.16
N ALA A 6 -9.65 -6.29 18.01
CA ALA A 6 -10.23 -7.48 17.43
C ALA A 6 -9.97 -7.51 15.91
N TRP A 7 -8.82 -8.04 15.51
CA TRP A 7 -8.56 -8.45 14.13
C TRP A 7 -8.49 -9.97 14.09
N GLY A 8 -9.63 -10.61 14.35
CA GLY A 8 -9.84 -12.03 14.04
C GLY A 8 -10.21 -12.21 12.57
N PRO A 9 -10.01 -13.39 11.97
CA PRO A 9 -10.50 -13.68 10.61
C PRO A 9 -12.02 -13.42 10.56
N SER A 10 -12.47 -12.78 9.48
CA SER A 10 -13.91 -12.53 9.25
C SER A 10 -14.61 -13.88 9.10
N LEU A 11 -15.22 -14.36 10.18
CA LEU A 11 -16.00 -15.59 10.20
C LEU A 11 -17.34 -15.32 9.52
N SER A 12 -17.37 -15.47 8.20
CA SER A 12 -18.65 -15.63 7.49
C SER A 12 -19.18 -17.03 7.81
N SER A 13 -20.17 -17.11 8.70
CA SER A 13 -20.80 -18.38 9.10
C SER A 13 -21.78 -18.86 8.02
N HIS A 14 -21.25 -19.40 6.92
CA HIS A 14 -22.01 -20.27 6.03
C HIS A 14 -21.77 -21.73 6.44
N PRO A 15 -22.82 -22.55 6.58
CA PRO A 15 -22.66 -23.96 6.90
C PRO A 15 -22.02 -24.67 5.70
N GLY A 16 -20.71 -24.93 5.75
CA GLY A 16 -20.04 -25.82 4.79
C GLY A 16 -18.66 -25.41 4.25
N SER A 17 -18.12 -24.22 4.56
CA SER A 17 -16.73 -23.90 4.21
C SER A 17 -16.19 -22.76 5.08
N LEU A 18 -15.26 -23.06 5.98
CA LEU A 18 -14.42 -22.01 6.56
C LEU A 18 -13.37 -21.63 5.52
N CYS A 19 -13.67 -20.61 4.70
CA CYS A 19 -12.65 -19.93 3.91
C CYS A 19 -11.80 -19.07 4.85
N VAL A 20 -10.77 -19.65 5.47
CA VAL A 20 -9.74 -18.86 6.15
C VAL A 20 -8.78 -18.34 5.10
N SER A 21 -9.02 -17.12 4.61
CA SER A 21 -8.01 -16.40 3.83
C SER A 21 -6.79 -16.12 4.73
N PRO A 22 -5.56 -16.27 4.23
CA PRO A 22 -4.37 -15.85 4.96
C PRO A 22 -4.51 -14.40 5.47
N PRO A 23 -3.98 -14.07 6.65
CA PRO A 23 -3.98 -12.69 7.13
C PRO A 23 -3.27 -11.81 6.09
N LYS A 24 -3.96 -10.77 5.60
CA LYS A 24 -3.37 -9.85 4.62
C LYS A 24 -2.29 -9.00 5.29
N THR A 25 -1.14 -8.80 4.62
CA THR A 25 -0.10 -7.88 5.09
C THR A 25 -0.56 -6.44 4.93
N ALA A 26 -0.61 -5.67 6.01
CA ALA A 26 -1.00 -4.27 5.99
C ALA A 26 0.20 -3.33 6.14
N CYS A 27 0.14 -2.16 5.51
CA CYS A 27 1.12 -1.08 5.63
C CYS A 27 0.41 0.27 5.80
N THR A 28 1.10 1.24 6.39
CA THR A 28 0.58 2.61 6.53
C THR A 28 0.74 3.37 5.21
N GLY A 29 -0.31 4.09 4.80
CA GLY A 29 -0.27 5.00 3.65
C GLY A 29 0.41 6.34 3.95
N THR A 30 0.42 7.23 2.97
CA THR A 30 0.98 8.59 3.09
C THR A 30 -0.11 9.67 3.03
N ASP A 31 0.24 10.91 3.40
CA ASP A 31 -0.61 12.12 3.26
C ASP A 31 0.27 13.33 2.88
N MET A 32 1.12 13.11 1.87
CA MET A 32 2.02 14.12 1.31
C MET A 32 1.40 14.84 0.11
N LYS A 33 0.38 14.25 -0.55
CA LYS A 33 -0.31 14.82 -1.71
C LYS A 33 0.70 15.18 -2.82
N LEU A 34 0.86 16.47 -3.13
CA LEU A 34 1.81 16.99 -4.13
C LEU A 34 2.95 17.79 -3.46
N LEU A 35 3.25 17.53 -2.19
CA LEU A 35 4.42 18.09 -1.55
C LEU A 35 5.68 17.55 -2.26
N GLN A 36 6.38 18.43 -2.94
CA GLN A 36 7.55 18.07 -3.72
C GLN A 36 8.68 17.52 -2.81
N PRO A 37 9.19 16.31 -3.06
CA PRO A 37 10.28 15.75 -2.29
C PRO A 37 11.59 16.51 -2.54
N SER A 38 12.46 16.53 -1.53
CA SER A 38 13.79 17.15 -1.63
C SER A 38 14.75 16.36 -2.53
N SER A 39 14.58 15.03 -2.62
CA SER A 39 15.31 14.15 -3.52
C SER A 39 14.35 13.09 -4.08
N PRO A 40 14.22 12.98 -5.41
CA PRO A 40 13.43 11.92 -6.06
C PRO A 40 13.89 10.51 -5.68
N GLU A 41 15.20 10.29 -5.55
CA GLU A 41 15.79 8.99 -5.22
C GLU A 41 15.43 8.56 -3.79
N SER A 42 15.57 9.49 -2.83
CA SER A 42 15.17 9.23 -1.43
C SER A 42 13.66 9.02 -1.29
N HIS A 43 12.85 9.73 -2.10
CA HIS A 43 11.40 9.56 -2.12
C HIS A 43 11.01 8.18 -2.63
N TYR A 44 11.59 7.75 -3.76
CA TYR A 44 11.38 6.41 -4.31
C TYR A 44 11.74 5.30 -3.30
N GLU A 45 12.91 5.37 -2.67
CA GLU A 45 13.31 4.35 -1.68
C GLU A 45 12.38 4.32 -0.46
N THR A 46 11.83 5.47 -0.07
CA THR A 46 10.81 5.55 0.99
C THR A 46 9.53 4.82 0.57
N LEU A 47 9.01 5.10 -0.62
CA LEU A 47 7.80 4.44 -1.15
C LEU A 47 8.01 2.93 -1.27
N ARG A 48 9.17 2.51 -1.80
CA ARG A 48 9.54 1.09 -1.90
C ARG A 48 9.56 0.44 -0.53
N HIS A 49 10.20 1.05 0.46
CA HIS A 49 10.28 0.51 1.81
C HIS A 49 8.90 0.39 2.49
N LEU A 50 8.02 1.37 2.28
CA LEU A 50 6.68 1.37 2.86
C LEU A 50 5.78 0.28 2.26
N TYR A 51 5.87 0.08 0.95
CA TYR A 51 4.88 -0.71 0.22
C TYR A 51 5.36 -2.10 -0.21
N GLN A 52 6.66 -2.41 -0.09
CA GLN A 52 7.19 -3.73 -0.44
C GLN A 52 6.54 -4.85 0.39
N GLY A 53 5.86 -5.78 -0.31
CA GLY A 53 5.14 -6.89 0.32
C GLY A 53 3.83 -6.50 1.00
N CYS A 54 3.36 -5.26 0.81
CA CYS A 54 2.09 -4.80 1.33
C CYS A 54 0.92 -5.29 0.48
N GLN A 55 -0.16 -5.72 1.12
CA GLN A 55 -1.40 -6.15 0.47
C GLN A 55 -2.56 -5.19 0.74
N VAL A 56 -2.55 -4.51 1.89
CA VAL A 56 -3.58 -3.54 2.29
C VAL A 56 -2.93 -2.24 2.76
N VAL A 57 -3.15 -1.15 2.03
CA VAL A 57 -2.71 0.18 2.43
C VAL A 57 -3.74 0.80 3.38
N GLN A 58 -3.34 0.99 4.63
CA GLN A 58 -4.11 1.71 5.66
C GLN A 58 -3.89 3.21 5.46
N GLY A 59 -4.74 3.83 4.66
CA GLY A 59 -4.63 5.23 4.26
C GLY A 59 -4.50 5.37 2.75
N ASN A 60 -3.78 6.39 2.30
CA ASN A 60 -3.66 6.70 0.88
C ASN A 60 -2.42 6.03 0.27
N LEU A 61 -2.55 5.62 -0.98
CA LEU A 61 -1.41 5.22 -1.83
C LEU A 61 -1.07 6.41 -2.71
N GLU A 62 0.03 7.10 -2.42
CA GLU A 62 0.47 8.27 -3.20
C GLU A 62 1.76 7.94 -3.94
N LEU A 63 1.63 7.79 -5.26
CA LEU A 63 2.74 7.56 -6.18
C LEU A 63 2.98 8.87 -6.92
N THR A 64 3.93 9.66 -6.42
CA THR A 64 4.26 10.98 -6.98
C THR A 64 5.75 11.10 -7.24
N TYR A 65 6.14 11.93 -8.22
CA TYR A 65 7.55 12.26 -8.47
C TYR A 65 8.48 11.04 -8.67
N LEU A 66 7.96 9.91 -9.17
CA LEU A 66 8.77 8.74 -9.46
C LEU A 66 9.70 9.01 -10.67
N PRO A 67 11.01 8.71 -10.57
CA PRO A 67 11.95 8.88 -11.67
C PRO A 67 11.64 7.90 -12.83
N PRO A 68 12.10 8.17 -14.05
CA PRO A 68 11.71 7.40 -15.25
C PRO A 68 12.12 5.93 -15.23
N ASP A 69 13.11 5.57 -14.43
CA ASP A 69 13.69 4.24 -14.26
C ASP A 69 13.34 3.58 -12.91
N ALA A 70 12.39 4.16 -12.15
CA ALA A 70 11.90 3.54 -10.91
C ALA A 70 11.31 2.15 -11.17
N ASP A 71 11.74 1.16 -10.40
CA ASP A 71 11.16 -0.18 -10.38
C ASP A 71 9.91 -0.18 -9.49
N THR A 72 8.74 -0.29 -10.11
CA THR A 72 7.44 -0.26 -9.41
C THR A 72 6.91 -1.65 -9.08
N THR A 73 7.68 -2.72 -9.30
CA THR A 73 7.22 -4.11 -9.05
C THR A 73 6.87 -4.40 -7.60
N PHE A 74 7.32 -3.56 -6.65
CA PHE A 74 6.93 -3.65 -5.25
C PHE A 74 5.44 -3.37 -5.00
N LEU A 75 4.74 -2.76 -5.97
CA LEU A 75 3.31 -2.43 -5.88
C LEU A 75 2.39 -3.62 -6.23
N LYS A 76 2.89 -4.62 -6.96
CA LYS A 76 2.09 -5.74 -7.51
C LYS A 76 1.29 -6.52 -6.45
N ASP A 77 1.78 -6.51 -5.21
CA ASP A 77 1.20 -7.25 -4.09
C ASP A 77 0.04 -6.50 -3.45
N ILE A 78 -0.08 -5.18 -3.67
CA ILE A 78 -1.17 -4.35 -3.15
C ILE A 78 -2.48 -4.79 -3.79
N LYS A 79 -3.46 -5.13 -2.96
CA LYS A 79 -4.81 -5.57 -3.38
C LYS A 79 -5.91 -4.61 -2.93
N GLU A 80 -5.62 -3.77 -1.94
CA GLU A 80 -6.61 -2.92 -1.30
C GLU A 80 -5.96 -1.63 -0.81
N VAL A 81 -6.62 -0.50 -1.04
CA VAL A 81 -6.28 0.82 -0.50
C VAL A 81 -7.51 1.36 0.20
N GLN A 82 -7.39 1.70 1.49
CA GLN A 82 -8.53 2.11 2.31
C GLN A 82 -8.86 3.60 2.19
N GLY A 83 -7.89 4.41 1.75
CA GLY A 83 -8.05 5.82 1.41
C GLY A 83 -8.19 6.03 -0.10
N TYR A 84 -7.51 7.03 -0.63
CA TYR A 84 -7.44 7.28 -2.07
C TYR A 84 -6.12 6.80 -2.70
N VAL A 85 -6.13 6.68 -4.02
CA VAL A 85 -4.93 6.45 -4.83
C VAL A 85 -4.63 7.75 -5.60
N LEU A 86 -3.44 8.31 -5.38
CA LEU A 86 -2.96 9.49 -6.11
C LEU A 86 -1.77 9.08 -6.99
N ILE A 87 -1.89 9.33 -8.30
CA ILE A 87 -0.84 9.10 -9.28
C ILE A 87 -0.65 10.41 -10.06
N ALA A 88 0.44 11.12 -9.81
CA ALA A 88 0.68 12.44 -10.38
C ALA A 88 2.17 12.76 -10.47
N GLU A 89 2.58 13.60 -11.42
CA GLU A 89 3.97 14.09 -11.57
C GLU A 89 5.04 12.99 -11.68
N ASN A 90 4.66 11.80 -12.13
CA ASN A 90 5.57 10.69 -12.32
C ASN A 90 6.18 10.71 -13.74
N GLN A 91 7.43 10.26 -13.84
CA GLN A 91 8.14 10.09 -15.12
C GLN A 91 8.21 8.63 -15.58
N VAL A 92 7.73 7.68 -14.78
CA VAL A 92 7.63 6.26 -15.16
C VAL A 92 6.64 6.07 -16.31
N ARG A 93 6.94 5.10 -17.18
CA ARG A 93 6.08 4.77 -18.34
C ARG A 93 4.94 3.81 -18.01
N HIS A 94 5.12 2.93 -17.03
CA HIS A 94 4.17 1.90 -16.63
C HIS A 94 4.24 1.71 -15.12
N LEU A 95 3.09 1.39 -14.51
CA LEU A 95 2.98 0.95 -13.12
C LEU A 95 2.58 -0.52 -13.14
N GLU A 96 3.30 -1.35 -12.38
CA GLU A 96 3.13 -2.80 -12.31
C GLU A 96 2.08 -3.24 -11.27
#